data_AF-A0A7Y4WDA0-F1
#
_entry.id   AF-A0A7Y4WDA0-F1
#
_cell.length_a   1.000
_cell.length_b   1.000
_cell.length_c   1.000
_cell.angle_alpha   90.00
_cell.angle_beta   90.00
_cell.angle_gamma   90.00
#
_symmetry.space_group_name_H-M   'P 1'
#
loop_
_entity.id
_entity.type
_entity.pdbx_description
1 polymer ?
#
loop_
_entity_poly.entity_id
_entity_poly.type
_entity_poly.pdbx_seq_one_letter_code
_entity_poly.pdbx_strand_id
1 'polypeptide(L)'
;MTDDYDIRELRSLAARAAVYIGGDSGPLHVAATTSVPIVALFGPTLAERSMPWRDSRLFAEAVDGGPLPCRPCHQRTCVPGDFRCLTRIDPGRVVAAAERALKAVHA
;
A
#
# COMPACT_ATOMS: atom_id res chain seq x y z
N MET A 1 -0.76 0.96 13.48
CA MET A 1 0.60 0.77 14.01
C MET A 1 0.49 0.95 15.49
N THR A 2 0.96 -0.01 16.26
CA THR A 2 1.23 0.23 17.67
C THR A 2 2.51 1.07 17.75
N ASP A 3 2.61 1.98 18.71
CA ASP A 3 3.79 2.88 18.88
C ASP A 3 5.00 2.14 19.49
N ASP A 4 5.11 0.84 19.20
CA ASP A 4 6.07 -0.07 19.84
C ASP A 4 7.42 -0.13 19.11
N TYR A 5 7.53 0.47 17.91
CA TYR A 5 8.70 0.37 17.05
C TYR A 5 9.14 1.73 16.52
N ASP A 6 10.44 1.98 16.56
CA ASP A 6 11.03 3.12 15.86
C ASP A 6 11.12 2.87 14.34
N ILE A 7 11.54 3.90 13.58
CA ILE A 7 11.65 3.81 12.11
C ILE A 7 12.67 2.74 11.66
N ARG A 8 13.74 2.54 12.42
CA ARG A 8 14.80 1.57 12.09
C ARG A 8 14.28 0.15 12.34
N GLU A 9 13.55 -0.06 13.41
CA GLU A 9 12.90 -1.32 13.76
C GLU A 9 11.82 -1.68 12.74
N LEU A 10 10.96 -0.73 12.38
CA LEU A 10 9.97 -0.91 11.31
C LEU A 10 10.63 -1.31 9.99
N ARG A 11 11.72 -0.65 9.61
CA ARG A 11 12.49 -1.00 8.42
C ARG A 11 13.05 -2.42 8.51
N SER A 12 13.60 -2.80 9.66
CA SER A 12 14.15 -4.13 9.90
C SER A 12 13.08 -5.22 9.80
N LEU A 13 11.90 -4.99 10.35
CA LEU A 13 10.74 -5.87 10.22
C LEU A 13 10.27 -5.98 8.77
N ALA A 14 10.13 -4.85 8.08
CA ALA A 14 9.72 -4.83 6.67
C ALA A 14 10.69 -5.62 5.79
N ALA A 15 12.00 -5.48 6.00
CA ALA A 15 13.03 -6.20 5.24
C ALA A 15 12.99 -7.73 5.42
N ARG A 16 12.36 -8.22 6.50
CA ARG A 16 12.24 -9.65 6.82
C ARG A 16 10.88 -10.24 6.47
N ALA A 17 9.92 -9.41 6.05
CA ALA A 17 8.61 -9.88 5.66
C ALA A 17 8.65 -10.53 4.26
N ALA A 18 7.76 -11.48 4.02
CA ALA A 18 7.60 -12.09 2.68
C ALA A 18 6.85 -11.14 1.72
N VAL A 19 5.98 -10.28 2.26
CA VAL A 19 5.23 -9.25 1.55
C VAL A 19 4.83 -8.16 2.54
N TYR A 20 4.88 -6.89 2.11
CA TYR A 20 4.30 -5.77 2.83
C TYR A 20 2.93 -5.45 2.21
N ILE A 21 1.88 -5.39 3.04
CA ILE A 21 0.53 -4.98 2.63
C ILE A 21 0.11 -3.83 3.54
N GLY A 22 -0.21 -2.67 2.97
CA GLY A 22 -0.59 -1.50 3.78
C GLY A 22 -1.06 -0.31 2.97
N GLY A 23 -1.72 0.63 3.65
CA GLY A 23 -2.24 1.85 3.03
C GLY A 23 -1.17 2.91 2.74
N ASP A 24 -1.54 3.91 1.92
CA ASP A 24 -0.77 5.12 1.63
C ASP A 24 -0.45 5.93 2.91
N SER A 25 0.66 5.59 3.56
CA SER A 25 1.11 6.12 4.85
C SER A 25 2.63 5.94 5.02
N GLY A 26 3.22 6.55 6.05
CA GLY A 26 4.67 6.49 6.31
C GLY A 26 5.32 5.10 6.19
N PRO A 27 4.75 4.02 6.77
CA PRO A 27 5.30 2.67 6.67
C PRO A 27 5.45 2.13 5.24
N LEU A 28 4.57 2.51 4.32
CA LEU A 28 4.69 2.12 2.91
C LEU A 28 6.01 2.64 2.33
N HIS A 29 6.34 3.90 2.62
CA HIS A 29 7.59 4.51 2.16
C HIS A 29 8.81 3.93 2.88
N VAL A 30 8.71 3.59 4.17
CA VAL A 30 9.78 2.91 4.90
C VAL A 30 10.04 1.51 4.32
N ALA A 31 8.99 0.73 4.07
CA ALA A 31 9.08 -0.60 3.46
C ALA A 31 9.73 -0.55 2.07
N ALA A 32 9.45 0.49 1.29
CA ALA A 32 10.04 0.71 -0.03
C ALA A 32 11.56 0.94 -0.03
N THR A 33 12.16 1.26 1.12
CA THR A 33 13.63 1.31 1.30
C THR A 33 14.29 -0.08 1.41
N THR A 34 13.50 -1.14 1.24
CA THR A 34 13.92 -2.54 1.32
C THR A 34 13.50 -3.31 0.06
N SER A 35 13.94 -4.56 -0.06
CA SER A 35 13.58 -5.45 -1.17
C SER A 35 12.22 -6.14 -1.00
N VAL A 36 11.48 -5.89 0.08
CA VAL A 36 10.19 -6.56 0.32
C VAL A 36 9.20 -6.27 -0.82
N PRO A 37 8.48 -7.27 -1.36
CA PRO A 37 7.38 -7.02 -2.28
C PRO A 37 6.30 -6.17 -1.62
N ILE A 38 5.71 -5.23 -2.36
CA ILE A 38 4.73 -4.28 -1.82
C ILE A 38 3.38 -4.48 -2.51
N VAL A 39 2.33 -4.59 -1.71
CA VAL A 39 0.93 -4.40 -2.12
C VAL A 39 0.41 -3.15 -1.40
N ALA A 40 0.30 -2.04 -2.13
CA ALA A 40 -0.09 -0.74 -1.58
C ALA A 40 -1.58 -0.49 -1.77
N LEU A 41 -2.28 -0.12 -0.68
CA LEU A 41 -3.72 0.14 -0.68
C LEU A 41 -4.00 1.64 -0.80
N PHE A 42 -4.74 2.05 -1.83
CA PHE A 42 -5.08 3.45 -2.06
C PHE A 42 -6.58 3.71 -1.92
N GLY A 43 -6.93 4.70 -1.09
CA GLY A 43 -8.28 5.21 -0.97
C GLY A 43 -8.46 6.55 -1.69
N PRO A 44 -8.30 7.69 -0.99
CA PRO A 44 -8.55 9.01 -1.56
C PRO A 44 -7.46 9.47 -2.55
N THR A 45 -6.22 9.00 -2.38
CA THR A 45 -5.08 9.33 -3.21
C THR A 45 -4.97 8.40 -4.44
N LEU A 46 -4.19 8.83 -5.41
CA LEU A 46 -3.88 8.10 -6.63
C LEU A 46 -2.47 7.50 -6.54
N ALA A 47 -2.32 6.26 -6.97
CA ALA A 47 -1.04 5.55 -6.97
C ALA A 47 -0.01 6.25 -7.86
N GLU A 48 -0.47 6.83 -8.97
CA GLU A 48 0.31 7.63 -9.92
C GLU A 48 1.03 8.81 -9.25
N ARG A 49 0.50 9.29 -8.12
CA ARG A 49 1.07 10.38 -7.34
C ARG A 49 1.86 9.91 -6.11
N SER A 50 1.31 8.94 -5.39
CA SER A 50 1.78 8.59 -4.02
C SER A 50 2.52 7.27 -3.92
N MET A 51 2.63 6.48 -5.00
CA MET A 51 3.43 5.25 -4.96
C MET A 51 4.88 5.57 -4.53
N PRO A 52 5.47 4.74 -3.64
CA PRO A 52 6.80 5.02 -3.16
C PRO A 52 7.82 4.86 -4.30
N TRP A 53 8.77 5.80 -4.35
CA TRP A 53 9.94 5.67 -5.20
C TRP A 53 10.79 4.48 -4.74
N ARG A 54 10.99 3.53 -5.65
CA ARG A 54 11.81 2.34 -5.45
C ARG A 54 12.31 1.81 -6.79
N ASP A 55 13.26 0.88 -6.74
CA ASP A 55 13.75 0.18 -7.93
C ASP A 55 12.60 -0.54 -8.65
N SER A 56 12.45 -0.29 -9.96
CA SER A 56 11.39 -0.88 -10.79
C SER A 56 11.53 -2.40 -10.97
N ARG A 57 12.68 -2.99 -10.62
CA ARG A 57 12.89 -4.43 -10.59
C ARG A 57 12.23 -5.10 -9.37
N LEU A 58 11.89 -4.34 -8.34
CA LEU A 58 11.24 -4.86 -7.14
C LEU A 58 9.72 -4.85 -7.32
N PHE A 59 9.07 -5.96 -6.98
CA PHE A 59 7.62 -6.08 -7.12
C PHE A 59 6.87 -5.06 -6.27
N ALA A 60 6.05 -4.23 -6.91
CA ALA A 60 5.13 -3.29 -6.26
C ALA A 60 3.82 -3.24 -7.06
N GLU A 61 2.70 -3.47 -6.38
CA GLU A 61 1.36 -3.40 -6.97
C GLU A 61 0.45 -2.49 -6.14
N ALA A 62 -0.32 -1.62 -6.81
CA ALA A 62 -1.32 -0.79 -6.18
C ALA A 62 -2.71 -1.44 -6.29
N VAL A 63 -3.46 -1.46 -5.20
CA VAL A 63 -4.85 -1.92 -5.15
C VAL A 63 -5.75 -0.81 -4.62
N ASP A 64 -6.83 -0.52 -5.34
CA ASP A 64 -7.81 0.48 -4.96
C ASP A 64 -9.25 0.03 -5.27
N GLY A 65 -10.22 0.83 -4.79
CA GLY A 65 -11.66 0.61 -5.01
C GLY A 65 -12.21 1.13 -6.33
N GLY A 66 -11.34 1.51 -7.29
CA GLY A 66 -11.72 2.03 -8.60
C GLY A 66 -12.03 3.54 -8.65
N PRO A 67 -12.55 4.03 -9.79
CA PRO A 67 -12.86 5.44 -9.99
C PRO A 67 -14.09 5.85 -9.19
N LEU A 68 -14.05 7.08 -8.66
CA LEU A 68 -15.14 7.70 -7.91
C LEU A 68 -15.22 9.19 -8.24
N PRO A 69 -16.42 9.81 -8.29
CA PRO A 69 -16.56 11.23 -8.56
C PRO A 69 -15.82 12.15 -7.57
N CYS A 70 -15.62 11.67 -6.34
CA CYS A 70 -14.91 12.40 -5.31
C CYS A 70 -13.41 12.08 -5.25
N ARG A 71 -12.86 11.24 -6.14
CA ARG A 71 -11.46 10.76 -6.13
C ARG A 71 -10.69 11.30 -7.34
N PRO A 72 -9.47 11.86 -7.19
CA PRO A 72 -8.76 12.08 -5.93
C PRO A 72 -9.42 13.14 -5.05
N CYS A 73 -9.19 13.06 -3.74
CA CYS A 73 -9.67 14.06 -2.80
C CYS A 73 -8.56 14.53 -1.84
N HIS A 74 -8.62 15.79 -1.43
CA HIS A 74 -7.77 16.40 -0.39
C HIS A 74 -8.62 16.89 0.79
N GLN A 75 -9.78 16.27 0.97
CA GLN A 75 -10.74 16.64 2.01
C GLN A 75 -10.17 16.24 3.38
N ARG A 76 -10.20 17.18 4.34
CA ARG A 76 -9.86 16.87 5.74
C ARG A 76 -10.89 15.96 6.41
N THR A 77 -12.15 16.09 5.97
CA THR A 77 -13.28 15.27 6.40
C THR A 77 -14.01 14.77 5.16
N CYS A 78 -14.27 13.47 5.07
CA CYS A 78 -14.96 12.87 3.93
C CYS A 78 -16.36 13.48 3.77
N VAL A 79 -16.59 14.25 2.70
CA VAL A 79 -17.89 14.90 2.45
C VAL A 79 -19.00 13.86 2.19
N PRO A 80 -18.77 12.79 1.39
CA PRO A 80 -19.74 11.69 1.30
C PRO A 80 -19.99 10.94 2.61
N GLY A 81 -19.07 11.01 3.57
CA GLY A 81 -19.19 10.40 4.90
C GLY A 81 -19.07 8.87 4.95
N ASP A 82 -18.99 8.19 3.82
CA ASP A 82 -19.06 6.72 3.74
C ASP A 82 -17.73 6.02 3.45
N PHE A 83 -16.66 6.79 3.22
CA PHE A 83 -15.32 6.28 2.90
C PHE A 83 -15.33 5.21 1.80
N ARG A 84 -16.22 5.33 0.81
CA ARG A 84 -16.37 4.35 -0.28
C ARG A 84 -15.09 4.08 -1.09
N CYS A 85 -14.12 4.99 -1.05
CA CYS A 85 -12.81 4.78 -1.64
C CYS A 85 -11.98 3.70 -0.93
N LEU A 86 -12.21 3.50 0.38
CA LEU A 86 -11.60 2.44 1.18
C LEU A 86 -12.47 1.19 1.24
N THR A 87 -13.79 1.34 1.44
CA THR A 87 -14.69 0.18 1.63
C THR A 87 -14.94 -0.61 0.34
N ARG A 88 -14.65 -0.04 -0.83
CA ARG A 88 -14.68 -0.74 -2.13
C ARG A 88 -13.38 -1.47 -2.47
N ILE A 89 -12.34 -1.37 -1.64
CA ILE A 89 -11.12 -2.16 -1.85
C ILE A 89 -11.48 -3.62 -1.58
N ASP A 90 -11.56 -4.40 -2.65
CA ASP A 90 -11.91 -5.81 -2.58
C ASP A 90 -10.77 -6.63 -1.93
N PRO A 91 -11.00 -7.32 -0.81
CA PRO A 91 -9.99 -8.18 -0.19
C PRO A 91 -9.50 -9.29 -1.13
N GLY A 92 -10.35 -9.79 -2.03
CA GLY A 92 -9.95 -10.80 -3.02
C GLY A 92 -8.84 -10.30 -3.95
N ARG A 93 -8.97 -9.07 -4.47
CA ARG A 93 -7.91 -8.40 -5.25
C ARG A 93 -6.63 -8.20 -4.45
N VAL A 94 -6.72 -7.88 -3.14
CA VAL A 94 -5.55 -7.73 -2.26
C VAL A 94 -4.82 -9.06 -2.09
N VAL A 95 -5.55 -10.15 -1.82
CA VAL A 95 -4.99 -11.51 -1.70
C VAL A 95 -4.33 -11.94 -3.01
N ALA A 96 -5.00 -11.75 -4.15
CA ALA A 96 -4.43 -12.10 -5.45
C ALA A 96 -3.14 -11.31 -5.78
N ALA A 97 -3.07 -10.03 -5.38
CA ALA A 97 -1.85 -9.23 -5.50
C ALA A 97 -0.73 -9.76 -4.59
N ALA A 98 -1.06 -10.16 -3.36
CA ALA A 98 -0.11 -10.77 -2.43
C ALA A 98 0.46 -12.09 -2.96
N GLU A 99 -0.38 -12.95 -3.57
CA GLU A 99 0.07 -14.18 -4.21
C GLU A 99 1.01 -13.94 -5.39
N ARG A 100 0.74 -12.91 -6.21
CA ARG A 100 1.67 -12.48 -7.28
C ARG A 100 3.00 -12.00 -6.70
N ALA A 101 2.95 -11.18 -5.65
CA ALA A 101 4.13 -10.72 -4.93
C ALA A 101 4.99 -11.88 -4.42
N LEU A 102 4.37 -12.88 -3.77
CA LEU A 102 5.08 -14.05 -3.24
C LEU A 102 5.73 -14.91 -4.33
N LYS A 103 5.10 -15.01 -5.50
CA LYS A 103 5.68 -15.72 -6.66
C LYS A 103 6.87 -14.96 -7.26
N ALA A 104 6.82 -13.63 -7.30
CA ALA A 104 7.88 -12.79 -7.86
C ALA A 104 9.20 -12.84 -7.08
N VAL A 105 9.18 -13.24 -5.80
CA VAL A 105 10.41 -13.40 -4.98
C VAL A 105 11.13 -14.71 -5.25
N HIS A 106 10.42 -15.72 -5.76
CA HIS A 106 10.92 -17.08 -5.99
C HIS A 106 11.20 -17.37 -7.48
N ALA A 107 11.13 -16.35 -8.34
CA ALA A 107 11.42 -16.42 -9.77
C ALA A 107 12.78 -15.77 -10.05
#